data_AF-A0A496ZTV9-F1
#
_entry.id   AF-A0A496ZTV9-F1
#
_cell.length_a   1.000
_cell.length_b   1.000
_cell.length_c   1.000
_cell.angle_alpha   90.00
_cell.angle_beta   90.00
_cell.angle_gamma   90.00
#
_symmetry.space_group_name_H-M   'P 1'
#
loop_
_entity.id
_entity.type
_entity.pdbx_description
1 polymer ?
#
loop_
_entity_poly.entity_id
_entity_poly.type
_entity_poly.pdbx_seq_one_letter_code
_entity_poly.pdbx_strand_id
1 'polypeptide(L)'
;MRKFVLLMIFIVLCFSLQAEVLDKIIAKVGREVILQSDLIKRMQQLEAAGMLNQEISEFDILNDMIESKLIVQQAKKEDYDVDENQIRDLAEQQIQQVSSQFETEAEFKKELRGANLTVLELKEYYIEMMTEQRLREQIISNEIKNKIHVTEAEVEDYYNETINEIPPRPEMIELGMIMRTIEASKETRKAALLEINKIRERIIGGESFADVAKECSDCSSASAGGDLGYFGRGSMVKAFEDAAFALMPGEISDVVETPFGYHIIKVDDIKDDEIKASHILIKVEATEEDIAANISLMENVLAKLDAGEDFSELAKTYSQDDSTAVKGGVVGEFTEDTFPELFKEYLDKIEIEQHTDIIREDVNLYIFAKLRKIESRPYEYQEIYDKLRELVISKKESELYENWIKNLVQNSYVEILLEK
;
A
#
# COMPACT_ATOMS: atom_id res chain seq x y z
N MET A 1 -63.97 -36.01 -60.73
CA MET A 1 -63.24 -36.46 -61.94
C MET A 1 -61.83 -35.87 -61.86
N ARG A 2 -60.80 -36.61 -61.43
CA ARG A 2 -59.74 -37.23 -62.30
C ARG A 2 -59.23 -36.23 -63.36
N LYS A 3 -57.96 -35.77 -63.41
CA LYS A 3 -56.67 -36.49 -63.65
C LYS A 3 -55.48 -35.52 -63.38
N PHE A 4 -54.40 -35.91 -62.67
CA PHE A 4 -53.03 -36.31 -63.15
C PHE A 4 -52.28 -35.24 -63.98
N VAL A 5 -50.97 -34.91 -63.91
CA VAL A 5 -49.76 -35.36 -63.17
C VAL A 5 -48.53 -34.56 -63.69
N LEU A 6 -47.46 -34.37 -62.88
CA LEU A 6 -46.02 -34.08 -63.20
C LEU A 6 -45.67 -32.87 -64.13
N LEU A 7 -44.48 -32.25 -64.19
CA LEU A 7 -43.15 -32.28 -63.57
C LEU A 7 -42.35 -31.18 -64.30
N MET A 8 -41.68 -30.25 -63.60
CA MET A 8 -40.35 -29.80 -64.05
C MET A 8 -39.62 -29.14 -62.88
N ILE A 9 -38.73 -29.92 -62.26
CA ILE A 9 -37.74 -29.47 -61.29
C ILE A 9 -36.68 -28.66 -62.05
N PHE A 10 -36.58 -27.37 -61.76
CA PHE A 10 -35.45 -26.54 -62.15
C PHE A 10 -34.53 -26.45 -60.93
N ILE A 11 -33.50 -27.32 -60.89
CA ILE A 11 -32.39 -27.20 -59.94
C ILE A 11 -31.61 -25.96 -60.33
N VAL A 12 -31.82 -24.86 -59.60
CA VAL A 12 -30.87 -23.74 -59.55
C VAL A 12 -29.85 -24.12 -58.48
N LEU A 13 -28.64 -24.47 -58.91
CA LEU A 13 -27.46 -24.40 -58.05
C LEU A 13 -27.32 -22.95 -57.58
N CYS A 14 -27.78 -22.65 -56.36
CA CYS A 14 -27.27 -21.50 -55.63
C CYS A 14 -25.84 -21.83 -55.21
N PHE A 15 -24.88 -21.44 -56.05
CA PHE A 15 -23.55 -21.14 -55.56
C PHE A 15 -23.71 -20.04 -54.51
N SER A 16 -23.51 -20.39 -53.24
CA SER A 16 -23.29 -19.41 -52.17
C SER A 16 -21.96 -18.71 -52.48
N LEU A 17 -22.01 -17.60 -53.23
CA LEU A 17 -20.96 -16.61 -53.13
C LEU A 17 -21.02 -16.09 -51.70
N GLN A 18 -20.06 -16.49 -50.86
CA GLN A 18 -19.68 -15.67 -49.71
C GLN A 18 -19.12 -14.38 -50.30
N ALA A 19 -19.96 -13.35 -50.36
CA ALA A 19 -19.49 -12.00 -50.63
C ALA A 19 -18.60 -11.61 -49.45
N GLU A 20 -17.29 -11.56 -49.71
CA GLU A 20 -16.31 -10.91 -48.84
C GLU A 20 -16.78 -9.46 -48.70
N VAL A 21 -17.30 -9.09 -47.52
CA VAL A 21 -17.71 -7.72 -47.25
C VAL A 21 -16.44 -6.89 -47.31
N LEU A 22 -16.29 -6.08 -48.36
CA LEU A 22 -15.14 -5.20 -48.52
C LEU A 22 -15.11 -4.24 -47.31
N ASP A 23 -14.09 -4.38 -46.47
CA ASP A 23 -13.94 -3.55 -45.27
C ASP A 23 -13.78 -2.07 -45.66
N LYS A 24 -14.60 -1.19 -45.09
CA LYS A 24 -14.66 0.23 -45.47
C LYS A 24 -13.50 0.98 -44.83
N ILE A 25 -12.72 1.69 -45.63
CA ILE A 25 -11.73 2.64 -45.11
C ILE A 25 -12.46 3.88 -44.61
N ILE A 26 -12.31 4.19 -43.32
CA ILE A 26 -12.96 5.33 -42.66
C ILE A 26 -12.00 6.48 -42.34
N ALA A 27 -10.69 6.22 -42.35
CA ALA A 27 -9.68 7.26 -42.37
C ALA A 27 -8.39 6.79 -43.05
N LYS A 28 -7.61 7.73 -43.58
CA LYS A 28 -6.24 7.51 -44.08
C LYS A 28 -5.28 8.40 -43.31
N VAL A 29 -4.17 7.82 -42.85
CA VAL A 29 -3.12 8.48 -42.06
C VAL A 29 -1.76 8.20 -42.72
N GLY A 30 -1.34 9.12 -43.59
CA GLY A 30 -0.14 8.95 -44.40
C GLY A 30 -0.26 7.77 -45.36
N ARG A 31 0.49 6.70 -45.10
CA ARG A 31 0.45 5.43 -45.87
C ARG A 31 -0.43 4.36 -45.23
N GLU A 32 -0.91 4.61 -44.02
CA GLU A 32 -1.77 3.68 -43.29
C GLU A 32 -3.24 4.07 -43.44
N VAL A 33 -4.12 3.08 -43.22
CA VAL A 33 -5.58 3.27 -43.24
C VAL A 33 -6.15 2.80 -41.91
N ILE A 34 -7.28 3.38 -41.53
CA ILE A 34 -8.12 2.90 -40.43
C ILE A 34 -9.39 2.33 -41.06
N LEU A 35 -9.68 1.07 -40.73
CA LEU A 35 -10.84 0.36 -41.25
C LEU A 35 -12.03 0.50 -40.30
N GLN A 36 -13.23 0.38 -40.85
CA GLN A 36 -14.47 0.39 -40.05
C GLN A 36 -14.50 -0.76 -39.05
N SER A 37 -13.98 -1.93 -39.43
CA SER A 37 -13.89 -3.07 -38.52
C SER A 37 -12.98 -2.81 -37.31
N ASP A 38 -11.90 -2.04 -37.47
CA ASP A 38 -10.98 -1.68 -36.38
C ASP A 38 -11.65 -0.74 -35.37
N LEU A 39 -12.40 0.25 -35.87
CA LEU A 39 -13.15 1.17 -35.03
C LEU A 39 -14.24 0.44 -34.23
N ILE A 40 -15.00 -0.46 -34.89
CA ILE A 40 -16.02 -1.27 -34.21
C ILE A 40 -15.38 -2.16 -33.14
N LYS A 41 -14.26 -2.83 -33.44
CA LYS A 41 -13.53 -3.65 -32.46
C LYS A 41 -13.08 -2.80 -31.26
N ARG A 42 -12.54 -1.60 -31.51
CA ARG A 42 -12.12 -0.68 -30.45
C ARG A 42 -13.30 -0.24 -29.58
N MET A 43 -14.44 0.08 -30.18
CA MET A 43 -15.68 0.39 -29.46
C MET A 43 -16.12 -0.78 -28.57
N GLN A 44 -16.17 -2.01 -29.10
CA GLN A 44 -16.54 -3.20 -28.33
C GLN A 44 -15.60 -3.46 -27.14
N GLN A 45 -14.31 -3.20 -27.30
CA GLN A 45 -13.34 -3.31 -26.22
C GLN A 45 -13.59 -2.28 -25.12
N LEU A 46 -13.88 -1.02 -25.49
CA LEU A 46 -14.22 0.03 -24.54
C LEU A 46 -15.54 -0.25 -23.82
N GLU A 47 -16.50 -0.89 -24.50
CA GLU A 47 -17.79 -1.30 -23.92
C GLU A 47 -17.58 -2.42 -22.89
N ALA A 48 -16.82 -3.45 -23.26
CA ALA A 48 -16.49 -4.55 -22.38
C ALA A 48 -15.69 -4.10 -21.13
N ALA A 49 -14.89 -3.04 -21.26
CA ALA A 49 -14.17 -2.41 -20.15
C ALA A 49 -15.03 -1.47 -19.29
N GLY A 50 -16.31 -1.25 -19.64
CA GLY A 50 -17.20 -0.31 -18.94
C GLY A 50 -16.82 1.16 -19.12
N MET A 51 -16.00 1.47 -20.13
CA MET A 51 -15.46 2.81 -20.38
C MET A 51 -16.30 3.61 -21.38
N LEU A 52 -17.20 2.97 -22.13
CA LEU A 52 -18.18 3.67 -22.97
C LEU A 52 -19.28 4.26 -22.08
N ASN A 53 -19.19 5.56 -21.80
CA ASN A 53 -20.30 6.37 -21.29
C ASN A 53 -21.08 6.97 -22.47
N GLN A 54 -22.25 7.58 -22.22
CA GLN A 54 -23.07 8.21 -23.27
C GLN A 54 -22.40 9.42 -23.95
N GLU A 55 -21.19 9.81 -23.54
CA GLU A 55 -20.52 11.04 -23.97
C GLU A 55 -19.42 10.82 -25.02
N ILE A 56 -18.83 9.63 -25.11
CA ILE A 56 -17.78 9.33 -26.10
C ILE A 56 -18.42 8.96 -27.43
N SER A 57 -18.20 9.77 -28.46
CA SER A 57 -18.72 9.51 -29.81
C SER A 57 -17.81 8.55 -30.61
N GLU A 58 -18.38 7.91 -31.64
CA GLU A 58 -17.62 7.15 -32.63
C GLU A 58 -16.50 7.99 -33.27
N PHE A 59 -16.75 9.29 -33.45
CA PHE A 59 -15.78 10.24 -33.99
C PHE A 59 -14.60 10.49 -33.05
N ASP A 60 -14.82 10.53 -31.73
CA ASP A 60 -13.76 10.72 -30.74
C ASP A 60 -12.82 9.51 -30.70
N ILE A 61 -13.38 8.30 -30.79
CA ILE A 61 -12.60 7.05 -30.85
C ILE A 61 -11.80 7.00 -32.16
N LEU A 62 -12.39 7.40 -33.29
CA LEU A 62 -11.67 7.49 -34.55
C LEU A 62 -10.52 8.50 -34.46
N ASN A 63 -10.71 9.65 -33.81
CA ASN A 63 -9.64 10.63 -33.61
C ASN A 63 -8.51 10.07 -32.75
N ASP A 64 -8.80 9.40 -31.63
CA ASP A 64 -7.78 8.71 -30.80
C ASP A 64 -6.96 7.72 -31.62
N MET A 65 -7.62 6.94 -32.50
CA MET A 65 -6.94 6.01 -33.40
C MET A 65 -6.04 6.72 -34.42
N ILE A 66 -6.49 7.86 -34.97
CA ILE A 66 -5.68 8.68 -35.88
C ILE A 66 -4.47 9.25 -35.16
N GLU A 67 -4.66 9.84 -33.98
CA GLU A 67 -3.59 10.40 -33.16
C GLU A 67 -2.55 9.35 -32.80
N SER A 68 -2.99 8.19 -32.31
CA SER A 68 -2.11 7.06 -31.98
C SER A 68 -1.23 6.65 -33.17
N LYS A 69 -1.80 6.57 -34.37
CA LYS A 69 -1.04 6.28 -35.60
C LYS A 69 -0.02 7.38 -35.93
N LEU A 70 -0.41 8.65 -35.82
CA LEU A 70 0.49 9.77 -36.08
C LEU A 70 1.68 9.79 -35.12
N ILE A 71 1.43 9.51 -33.83
CA ILE A 71 2.48 9.44 -32.80
C ILE A 71 3.48 8.33 -33.15
N VAL A 72 3.00 7.13 -33.48
CA VAL A 72 3.87 5.99 -33.83
C VAL A 72 4.65 6.28 -35.12
N GLN A 73 4.02 6.89 -36.13
CA GLN A 73 4.70 7.29 -37.36
C GLN A 73 5.80 8.32 -37.10
N GLN A 74 5.54 9.30 -36.22
CA GLN A 74 6.52 10.28 -35.83
C GLN A 74 7.69 9.64 -35.06
N ALA A 75 7.40 8.73 -34.12
CA ALA A 75 8.43 7.99 -33.39
C ALA A 75 9.33 7.18 -34.33
N LYS A 76 8.75 6.47 -35.31
CA LYS A 76 9.51 5.73 -36.34
C LYS A 76 10.33 6.66 -37.23
N LYS A 77 9.82 7.86 -37.55
CA LYS A 77 10.52 8.87 -38.37
C LYS A 77 11.72 9.48 -37.64
N GLU A 78 11.62 9.64 -36.32
CA GLU A 78 12.70 10.18 -35.46
C GLU A 78 13.65 9.10 -34.94
N ASP A 79 13.50 7.84 -35.39
CA ASP A 79 14.38 6.72 -35.06
C ASP A 79 14.43 6.40 -33.55
N TYR A 80 13.27 6.48 -32.87
CA TYR A 80 13.16 5.98 -31.49
C TYR A 80 13.38 4.47 -31.46
N ASP A 81 14.35 4.04 -30.66
CA ASP A 81 14.76 2.64 -30.55
C ASP A 81 13.97 1.90 -29.46
N VAL A 82 13.60 0.67 -29.77
CA VAL A 82 12.91 -0.24 -28.86
C VAL A 82 13.73 -1.51 -28.75
N ASP A 83 14.05 -1.92 -27.53
CA ASP A 83 14.73 -3.20 -27.29
C ASP A 83 13.81 -4.37 -27.68
N GLU A 84 14.00 -4.89 -28.88
CA GLU A 84 13.21 -5.99 -29.41
C GLU A 84 13.27 -7.25 -28.55
N ASN A 85 14.39 -7.51 -27.86
CA ASN A 85 14.51 -8.69 -27.01
C ASN A 85 13.64 -8.52 -25.77
N GLN A 86 13.68 -7.33 -25.15
CA GLN A 86 12.80 -7.00 -24.05
C GLN A 86 11.32 -7.12 -24.45
N ILE A 87 10.93 -6.63 -25.62
CA ILE A 87 9.54 -6.74 -26.10
C ILE A 87 9.14 -8.21 -26.33
N ARG A 88 10.04 -9.03 -26.89
CA ARG A 88 9.79 -10.46 -27.07
C ARG A 88 9.58 -11.18 -25.74
N ASP A 89 10.39 -10.86 -24.73
CA ASP A 89 10.28 -11.43 -23.39
C ASP A 89 8.96 -11.01 -22.72
N LEU A 90 8.57 -9.73 -22.83
CA LEU A 90 7.29 -9.23 -22.32
C LEU A 90 6.09 -9.88 -23.02
N ALA A 91 6.16 -10.07 -24.34
CA ALA A 91 5.11 -10.74 -25.10
C ALA A 91 4.96 -12.22 -24.66
N GLU A 92 6.06 -12.92 -24.39
CA GLU A 92 6.02 -14.28 -23.84
C GLU A 92 5.39 -14.33 -22.45
N GLN A 93 5.76 -13.39 -21.57
CA GLN A 93 5.16 -13.27 -20.23
C GLN A 93 3.66 -13.02 -20.31
N GLN A 94 3.22 -12.15 -21.23
CA GLN A 94 1.80 -11.86 -21.44
C GLN A 94 1.04 -13.11 -21.92
N ILE A 95 1.60 -13.89 -22.85
CA ILE A 95 1.02 -15.17 -23.27
C ILE A 95 0.93 -16.13 -22.10
N GLN A 96 1.98 -16.23 -21.29
CA GLN A 96 1.98 -17.10 -20.12
C GLN A 96 0.86 -16.69 -19.13
N GLN A 97 0.72 -15.39 -18.85
CA GLN A 97 -0.33 -14.86 -17.99
C GLN A 97 -1.73 -15.18 -18.53
N VAL A 98 -1.98 -14.96 -19.82
CA VAL A 98 -3.28 -15.28 -20.44
C VAL A 98 -3.52 -16.79 -20.43
N SER A 99 -2.52 -17.59 -20.76
CA SER A 99 -2.64 -19.05 -20.77
C SER A 99 -2.94 -19.64 -19.39
N SER A 100 -2.48 -18.99 -18.31
CA SER A 100 -2.73 -19.42 -16.93
C SER A 100 -4.18 -19.25 -16.47
N GLN A 101 -5.00 -18.51 -17.21
CA GLN A 101 -6.44 -18.37 -16.95
C GLN A 101 -7.25 -19.59 -17.43
N PHE A 102 -6.64 -20.47 -18.23
CA PHE A 102 -7.26 -21.69 -18.75
C PHE A 102 -6.82 -22.91 -17.92
N GLU A 103 -7.68 -23.92 -17.80
CA GLU A 103 -7.37 -25.12 -17.00
C GLU A 103 -6.22 -25.92 -17.63
N THR A 104 -6.11 -25.89 -18.96
CA THR A 104 -5.06 -26.59 -19.69
C THR A 104 -4.59 -25.81 -20.91
N GLU A 105 -3.33 -26.05 -21.32
CA GLU A 105 -2.77 -25.50 -22.57
C GLU A 105 -3.59 -25.91 -23.80
N ALA A 106 -4.23 -27.09 -23.76
CA ALA A 106 -5.08 -27.58 -24.85
C ALA A 106 -6.37 -26.75 -24.99
N GLU A 107 -6.94 -26.30 -23.87
CA GLU A 107 -8.10 -25.42 -23.85
C GLU A 107 -7.75 -24.02 -24.36
N PHE A 108 -6.64 -23.45 -23.90
CA PHE A 108 -6.11 -22.18 -24.42
C PHE A 108 -5.92 -22.22 -25.95
N LYS A 109 -5.26 -23.26 -26.47
CA LYS A 109 -5.07 -23.44 -27.93
C LYS A 109 -6.39 -23.66 -28.68
N LYS A 110 -7.40 -24.25 -28.04
CA LYS A 110 -8.73 -24.41 -28.63
C LYS A 110 -9.45 -23.07 -28.76
N GLU A 111 -9.35 -22.21 -27.75
CA GLU A 111 -9.92 -20.86 -27.77
C GLU A 111 -9.26 -20.01 -28.86
N LEU A 112 -7.93 -20.03 -28.97
CA LEU A 112 -7.22 -19.33 -30.04
C LEU A 112 -7.66 -19.78 -31.43
N ARG A 113 -7.88 -21.09 -31.64
CA ARG A 113 -8.43 -21.61 -32.91
C ARG A 113 -9.84 -21.11 -33.18
N GLY A 114 -10.66 -20.94 -32.13
CA GLY A 114 -11.99 -20.31 -32.23
C GLY A 114 -11.92 -18.85 -32.71
N ALA A 115 -10.84 -18.16 -32.36
CA ALA A 115 -10.51 -16.81 -32.82
C ALA A 115 -9.68 -16.77 -34.13
N ASN A 116 -9.45 -17.91 -34.80
CA ASN A 116 -8.58 -18.04 -35.97
C ASN A 116 -7.13 -17.58 -35.75
N LEU A 117 -6.57 -17.82 -34.55
CA LEU A 117 -5.20 -17.47 -34.19
C LEU A 117 -4.38 -18.70 -33.75
N THR A 118 -3.08 -18.65 -34.00
CA THR A 118 -2.07 -19.52 -33.42
C THR A 118 -1.34 -18.82 -32.28
N VAL A 119 -0.62 -19.57 -31.45
CA VAL A 119 0.23 -19.00 -30.39
C VAL A 119 1.33 -18.09 -30.98
N LEU A 120 1.83 -18.43 -32.18
CA LEU A 120 2.83 -17.61 -32.88
C LEU A 120 2.23 -16.28 -33.34
N GLU A 121 1.06 -16.30 -33.98
CA GLU A 121 0.36 -15.08 -34.42
C GLU A 121 -0.05 -14.21 -33.22
N LEU A 122 -0.47 -14.81 -32.09
CA LEU A 122 -0.73 -14.08 -30.86
C LEU A 122 0.55 -13.42 -30.31
N LYS A 123 1.69 -14.11 -30.39
CA LYS A 123 2.98 -13.55 -29.98
C LYS A 123 3.40 -12.38 -30.87
N GLU A 124 3.27 -12.52 -32.18
CA GLU A 124 3.54 -11.45 -33.14
C GLU A 124 2.62 -10.24 -32.90
N TYR A 125 1.34 -10.47 -32.63
CA TYR A 125 0.39 -9.43 -32.23
C TYR A 125 0.83 -8.66 -30.98
N TYR A 126 1.23 -9.37 -29.90
CA TYR A 126 1.71 -8.70 -28.70
C TYR A 126 3.02 -7.96 -28.91
N ILE A 127 3.96 -8.51 -29.69
CA ILE A 127 5.20 -7.83 -30.04
C ILE A 127 4.88 -6.51 -30.76
N GLU A 128 4.01 -6.52 -31.76
CA GLU A 128 3.62 -5.32 -32.50
C GLU A 128 2.94 -4.30 -31.58
N MET A 129 1.92 -4.72 -30.84
CA MET A 129 1.17 -3.87 -29.90
C MET A 129 2.09 -3.21 -28.84
N MET A 130 2.97 -3.99 -28.21
CA MET A 130 3.89 -3.50 -27.20
C MET A 130 4.98 -2.61 -27.79
N THR A 131 5.44 -2.90 -29.01
CA THR A 131 6.39 -2.01 -29.72
C THR A 131 5.74 -0.66 -29.97
N GLU A 132 4.52 -0.62 -30.49
CA GLU A 132 3.81 0.64 -30.71
C GLU A 132 3.55 1.39 -29.41
N GLN A 133 3.13 0.70 -28.36
CA GLN A 133 2.96 1.30 -27.04
C GLN A 133 4.27 1.92 -26.54
N ARG A 134 5.39 1.19 -26.66
CA ARG A 134 6.70 1.65 -26.20
C ARG A 134 7.18 2.88 -26.97
N LEU A 135 7.01 2.88 -28.29
CA LEU A 135 7.32 4.03 -29.14
C LEU A 135 6.50 5.26 -28.73
N ARG A 136 5.19 5.10 -28.51
CA ARG A 136 4.33 6.20 -28.04
C ARG A 136 4.79 6.73 -26.68
N GLU A 137 5.04 5.85 -25.72
CA GLU A 137 5.52 6.24 -24.39
C GLU A 137 6.83 7.04 -24.47
N GLN A 138 7.80 6.58 -25.26
CA GLN A 138 9.10 7.26 -25.39
C GLN A 138 8.96 8.63 -26.03
N ILE A 139 8.25 8.74 -27.16
CA ILE A 139 8.11 10.03 -27.84
C ILE A 139 7.26 11.01 -27.03
N ILE A 140 6.17 10.56 -26.38
CA ILE A 140 5.37 11.43 -25.47
C ILE A 140 6.24 11.88 -24.30
N SER A 141 7.04 10.98 -23.72
CA SER A 141 7.95 11.35 -22.65
C SER A 141 8.96 12.40 -23.11
N ASN A 142 9.52 12.27 -24.30
CA ASN A 142 10.53 13.21 -24.80
C ASN A 142 9.94 14.54 -25.27
N GLU A 143 8.84 14.49 -26.01
CA GLU A 143 8.22 15.66 -26.62
C GLU A 143 7.39 16.48 -25.64
N ILE A 144 6.90 15.87 -24.57
CA ILE A 144 6.03 16.51 -23.59
C ILE A 144 6.69 16.48 -22.21
N LYS A 145 6.80 15.31 -21.57
CA LYS A 145 7.17 15.21 -20.15
C LYS A 145 8.54 15.81 -19.84
N ASN A 146 9.54 15.53 -20.66
CA ASN A 146 10.92 16.00 -20.47
C ASN A 146 11.09 17.51 -20.71
N LYS A 147 10.12 18.16 -21.38
CA LYS A 147 10.14 19.60 -21.66
C LYS A 147 9.42 20.40 -20.57
N ILE A 148 8.77 19.73 -19.62
CA ILE A 148 8.01 20.38 -18.56
C ILE A 148 8.92 20.73 -17.41
N HIS A 149 9.02 22.03 -17.18
CA HIS A 149 9.58 22.59 -15.96
C HIS A 149 8.49 23.41 -15.29
N VAL A 150 8.32 23.18 -13.98
CA VAL A 150 7.38 23.93 -13.14
C VAL A 150 8.18 24.69 -12.11
N THR A 151 8.00 26.00 -12.12
CA THR A 151 8.60 26.92 -11.16
C THR A 151 7.65 27.17 -9.99
N GLU A 152 8.20 27.59 -8.86
CA GLU A 152 7.39 27.92 -7.67
C GLU A 152 6.37 29.04 -7.94
N ALA A 153 6.77 30.06 -8.70
CA ALA A 153 5.90 31.16 -9.11
C ALA A 153 4.67 30.68 -9.89
N GLU A 154 4.84 29.69 -10.78
CA GLU A 154 3.70 29.13 -11.53
C GLU A 154 2.73 28.35 -10.63
N VAL A 155 3.24 27.69 -9.58
CA VAL A 155 2.39 27.02 -8.58
C VAL A 155 1.66 28.05 -7.73
N GLU A 156 2.32 29.15 -7.37
CA GLU A 156 1.72 30.26 -6.62
C GLU A 156 0.63 30.99 -7.43
N ASP A 157 0.89 31.28 -8.71
CA ASP A 157 -0.10 31.86 -9.62
C ASP A 157 -1.32 30.91 -9.73
N TYR A 158 -1.08 29.62 -9.94
CA TYR A 158 -2.15 28.62 -10.00
C TYR A 158 -2.95 28.55 -8.69
N TYR A 159 -2.30 28.60 -7.53
CA TYR A 159 -2.98 28.68 -6.24
C TYR A 159 -3.89 29.92 -6.16
N ASN A 160 -3.38 31.10 -6.48
CA ASN A 160 -4.13 32.35 -6.40
C ASN A 160 -5.35 32.37 -7.33
N GLU A 161 -5.24 31.73 -8.50
CA GLU A 161 -6.33 31.58 -9.46
C GLU A 161 -7.38 30.55 -9.02
N THR A 162 -6.97 29.43 -8.42
CA THR A 162 -7.84 28.26 -8.21
C THR A 162 -8.30 28.05 -6.77
N ILE A 163 -7.72 28.72 -5.77
CA ILE A 163 -8.04 28.48 -4.35
C ILE A 163 -9.53 28.67 -4.02
N ASN A 164 -10.24 29.54 -4.76
CA ASN A 164 -11.68 29.74 -4.57
C ASN A 164 -12.54 28.62 -5.18
N GLU A 165 -11.97 27.81 -6.08
CA GLU A 165 -12.61 26.64 -6.69
C GLU A 165 -12.34 25.36 -5.90
N ILE A 166 -11.21 25.32 -5.17
CA ILE A 166 -10.88 24.22 -4.28
C ILE A 166 -11.84 24.28 -3.07
N PRO A 167 -12.57 23.19 -2.78
CA PRO A 167 -13.38 23.12 -1.57
C PRO A 167 -12.55 23.50 -0.35
N PRO A 168 -13.05 24.38 0.54
CA PRO A 168 -12.27 24.81 1.68
C PRO A 168 -11.92 23.61 2.55
N ARG A 169 -10.85 23.76 3.32
CA ARG A 169 -10.53 22.82 4.38
C ARG A 169 -11.76 22.71 5.28
N PRO A 170 -12.27 21.49 5.53
CA PRO A 170 -13.44 21.33 6.38
C PRO A 170 -13.11 21.75 7.79
N GLU A 171 -14.14 21.88 8.60
CA GLU A 171 -13.99 22.03 10.04
C GLU A 171 -13.25 20.83 10.63
N MET A 172 -12.21 21.08 11.43
CA MET A 172 -11.41 20.05 12.08
C MET A 172 -11.41 20.25 13.59
N ILE A 173 -11.13 19.18 14.32
CA ILE A 173 -10.96 19.17 15.76
C ILE A 173 -9.53 18.70 16.04
N GLU A 174 -8.79 19.50 16.78
CA GLU A 174 -7.46 19.15 17.25
C GLU A 174 -7.60 18.24 18.48
N LEU A 175 -7.02 17.04 18.40
CA LEU A 175 -7.12 16.03 19.45
C LEU A 175 -5.83 15.96 20.28
N GLY A 176 -6.01 15.82 21.59
CA GLY A 176 -4.95 15.66 22.56
C GLY A 176 -4.96 14.27 23.19
N MET A 177 -3.78 13.77 23.55
CA MET A 177 -3.59 12.52 24.29
C MET A 177 -2.50 12.66 25.35
N ILE A 178 -2.80 12.15 26.55
CA ILE A 178 -1.82 11.83 27.58
C ILE A 178 -1.88 10.32 27.79
N MET A 179 -0.80 9.62 27.46
CA MET A 179 -0.71 8.17 27.57
C MET A 179 0.29 7.78 28.66
N ARG A 180 -0.03 6.74 29.42
CA ARG A 180 0.90 6.11 30.36
C ARG A 180 0.78 4.60 30.32
N THR A 181 1.90 3.91 30.14
CA THR A 181 1.98 2.45 30.23
C THR A 181 2.24 2.05 31.67
N ILE A 182 1.44 1.10 32.15
CA ILE A 182 1.60 0.44 33.44
C ILE A 182 2.81 -0.50 33.31
N GLU A 183 3.92 -0.07 33.88
CA GLU A 183 5.13 -0.87 33.97
C GLU A 183 5.45 -1.22 35.42
N ALA A 184 6.17 -2.33 35.61
CA ALA A 184 6.73 -2.67 36.90
C ALA A 184 7.66 -1.55 37.40
N SER A 185 7.45 -1.11 38.64
CA SER A 185 8.27 -0.05 39.24
C SER A 185 9.74 -0.46 39.38
N LYS A 186 10.59 0.53 39.65
CA LYS A 186 12.00 0.29 39.96
C LYS A 186 12.14 -0.60 41.20
N GLU A 187 11.24 -0.44 42.16
CA GLU A 187 11.15 -1.23 43.38
C GLU A 187 10.78 -2.68 43.06
N THR A 188 9.74 -2.92 42.24
CA THR A 188 9.36 -4.27 41.77
C THR A 188 10.50 -4.94 41.01
N ARG A 189 11.12 -4.23 40.06
CA ARG A 189 12.30 -4.70 39.33
C ARG A 189 13.46 -5.04 40.26
N LYS A 190 13.73 -4.19 41.25
CA LYS A 190 14.78 -4.41 42.24
C LYS A 190 14.50 -5.63 43.13
N ALA A 191 13.24 -5.85 43.50
CA ALA A 191 12.84 -7.03 44.26
C ALA A 191 13.07 -8.32 43.45
N ALA A 192 12.62 -8.36 42.20
CA ALA A 192 12.86 -9.47 41.28
C ALA A 192 14.36 -9.72 41.04
N LEU A 193 15.15 -8.64 40.88
CA LEU A 193 16.60 -8.74 40.76
C LEU A 193 17.26 -9.30 42.03
N LEU A 194 16.80 -8.91 43.21
CA LEU A 194 17.31 -9.45 44.48
C LEU A 194 16.97 -10.94 44.61
N GLU A 195 15.78 -11.34 44.17
CA GLU A 195 15.32 -12.72 44.19
C GLU A 195 16.13 -13.62 43.26
N ILE A 196 16.26 -13.25 41.98
CA ILE A 196 17.04 -14.04 41.01
C ILE A 196 18.52 -14.12 41.43
N ASN A 197 19.08 -13.08 42.06
CA ASN A 197 20.45 -13.16 42.59
C ASN A 197 20.59 -14.19 43.71
N LYS A 198 19.62 -14.28 44.64
CA LYS A 198 19.60 -15.33 45.67
C LYS A 198 19.46 -16.72 45.05
N ILE A 199 18.63 -16.85 44.02
CA ILE A 199 18.50 -18.10 43.27
C ILE A 199 19.83 -18.49 42.62
N ARG A 200 20.54 -17.52 42.03
CA ARG A 200 21.87 -17.76 41.46
C ARG A 200 22.88 -18.23 42.50
N GLU A 201 22.87 -17.64 43.70
CA GLU A 201 23.74 -18.05 44.81
C GLU A 201 23.50 -19.52 45.22
N ARG A 202 22.25 -20.00 45.22
CA ARG A 202 21.91 -21.41 45.47
C ARG A 202 22.56 -22.34 44.45
N ILE A 203 22.46 -21.98 43.17
CA ILE A 203 23.00 -22.79 42.07
C ILE A 203 24.53 -22.80 42.11
N ILE A 204 25.17 -21.65 42.34
CA ILE A 204 26.64 -21.56 42.51
C ILE A 204 27.10 -22.34 43.75
N GLY A 205 26.27 -22.37 44.80
CA GLY A 205 26.47 -23.17 46.01
C GLY A 205 26.38 -24.69 45.80
N GLY A 206 26.02 -25.14 44.60
CA GLY A 206 25.98 -26.55 44.21
C GLY A 206 24.60 -27.19 44.23
N GLU A 207 23.52 -26.42 44.43
CA GLU A 207 22.16 -26.93 44.22
C GLU A 207 21.91 -27.26 42.73
N SER A 208 21.08 -28.27 42.49
CA SER A 208 20.72 -28.72 41.15
C SER A 208 19.92 -27.64 40.41
N PHE A 209 20.43 -27.17 39.27
CA PHE A 209 19.77 -26.17 38.44
C PHE A 209 18.32 -26.56 38.12
N ALA A 210 18.10 -27.82 37.74
CA ALA A 210 16.77 -28.31 37.37
C ALA A 210 15.79 -28.34 38.54
N ASP A 211 16.26 -28.57 39.77
CA ASP A 211 15.40 -28.58 40.94
C ASP A 211 15.06 -27.15 41.38
N VAL A 212 16.04 -26.25 41.35
CA VAL A 212 15.82 -24.82 41.63
C VAL A 212 14.92 -24.18 40.56
N ALA A 213 15.06 -24.58 39.29
CA ALA A 213 14.17 -24.13 38.21
C ALA A 213 12.72 -24.56 38.42
N LYS A 214 12.48 -25.81 38.85
CA LYS A 214 11.14 -26.31 39.18
C LYS A 214 10.51 -25.58 40.35
N GLU A 215 11.33 -25.18 41.32
CA GLU A 215 10.88 -24.51 42.53
C GLU A 215 10.57 -23.02 42.31
N CYS A 216 11.44 -22.32 41.56
CA CYS A 216 11.46 -20.87 41.57
C CYS A 216 11.18 -20.21 40.20
N SER A 217 11.20 -20.94 39.09
CA SER A 217 11.03 -20.29 37.78
C SER A 217 9.57 -20.04 37.42
N ASP A 218 9.30 -18.84 36.89
CA ASP A 218 8.01 -18.42 36.35
C ASP A 218 7.78 -18.85 34.88
N CYS A 219 8.74 -19.53 34.26
CA CYS A 219 8.59 -20.03 32.90
C CYS A 219 7.80 -21.34 32.88
N SER A 220 7.07 -21.61 31.79
CA SER A 220 6.38 -22.89 31.60
C SER A 220 7.33 -24.10 31.57
N SER A 221 8.60 -23.89 31.18
CA SER A 221 9.65 -24.91 31.22
C SER A 221 10.11 -25.27 32.64
N ALA A 222 9.69 -24.53 33.68
CA ALA A 222 10.02 -24.79 35.08
C ALA A 222 9.77 -26.25 35.45
N SER A 223 8.61 -26.80 35.07
CA SER A 223 8.24 -28.20 35.34
C SER A 223 9.22 -29.23 34.74
N ALA A 224 9.91 -28.86 33.65
CA ALA A 224 10.95 -29.64 32.97
C ALA A 224 12.38 -29.28 33.45
N GLY A 225 12.51 -28.56 34.57
CA GLY A 225 13.82 -28.10 35.08
C GLY A 225 14.41 -26.92 34.31
N GLY A 226 13.56 -26.17 33.60
CA GLY A 226 13.98 -25.02 32.80
C GLY A 226 14.49 -25.37 31.40
N ASP A 227 14.46 -26.64 30.99
CA ASP A 227 14.99 -27.11 29.70
C ASP A 227 14.23 -26.47 28.52
N LEU A 228 14.97 -25.76 27.66
CA LEU A 228 14.45 -25.11 26.45
C LEU A 228 14.70 -25.93 25.18
N GLY A 229 15.40 -27.06 25.28
CA GLY A 229 15.83 -27.84 24.12
C GLY A 229 16.93 -27.14 23.32
N TYR A 230 17.12 -27.60 22.09
CA TYR A 230 18.08 -27.01 21.16
C TYR A 230 17.46 -25.83 20.43
N PHE A 231 18.20 -24.73 20.33
CA PHE A 231 17.82 -23.59 19.51
C PHE A 231 19.04 -22.93 18.87
N GLY A 232 18.81 -22.37 17.68
CA GLY A 232 19.78 -21.57 16.94
C GLY A 232 19.62 -20.07 17.20
N ARG A 233 20.47 -19.28 16.54
CA ARG A 233 20.35 -17.82 16.55
C ARG A 233 19.06 -17.37 15.87
N GLY A 234 18.46 -16.31 16.39
CA GLY A 234 17.16 -15.76 15.99
C GLY A 234 15.96 -16.40 16.69
N SER A 235 16.15 -17.45 17.51
CA SER A 235 15.04 -18.13 18.20
C SER A 235 14.65 -17.46 19.53
N MET A 236 15.54 -16.68 20.14
CA MET A 236 15.32 -16.04 21.43
C MET A 236 15.50 -14.51 21.34
N VAL A 237 15.01 -13.78 22.35
CA VAL A 237 15.27 -12.33 22.43
C VAL A 237 16.76 -12.05 22.54
N LYS A 238 17.21 -10.98 21.89
CA LYS A 238 18.64 -10.70 21.67
C LYS A 238 19.49 -10.77 22.94
N ALA A 239 19.05 -10.17 24.05
CA ALA A 239 19.82 -10.17 25.30
C ALA A 239 19.99 -11.58 25.89
N PHE A 240 18.96 -12.42 25.80
CA PHE A 240 19.03 -13.82 26.23
C PHE A 240 19.97 -14.61 25.32
N GLU A 241 19.81 -14.47 24.01
CA GLU A 241 20.63 -15.17 23.03
C GLU A 241 22.11 -14.82 23.16
N ASP A 242 22.44 -13.53 23.20
CA ASP A 242 23.84 -13.07 23.27
C ASP A 242 24.52 -13.64 24.53
N ALA A 243 23.81 -13.72 25.65
CA ALA A 243 24.32 -14.33 26.88
C ALA A 243 24.44 -15.85 26.76
N ALA A 244 23.43 -16.54 26.23
CA ALA A 244 23.42 -18.00 26.11
C ALA A 244 24.54 -18.51 25.19
N PHE A 245 24.73 -17.89 24.02
CA PHE A 245 25.76 -18.31 23.05
C PHE A 245 27.19 -17.91 23.46
N ALA A 246 27.36 -17.11 24.51
CA ALA A 246 28.67 -16.78 25.07
C ALA A 246 29.17 -17.83 26.09
N LEU A 247 28.29 -18.73 26.54
CA LEU A 247 28.61 -19.75 27.54
C LEU A 247 29.17 -21.02 26.92
N MET A 248 30.08 -21.67 27.63
CA MET A 248 30.52 -23.04 27.33
C MET A 248 29.56 -24.08 27.94
N PRO A 249 29.55 -25.33 27.44
CA PRO A 249 28.75 -26.40 28.05
C PRO A 249 29.08 -26.58 29.53
N GLY A 250 28.03 -26.57 30.36
CA GLY A 250 28.10 -26.64 31.82
C GLY A 250 28.19 -25.28 32.53
N GLU A 251 28.41 -24.19 31.80
CA GLU A 251 28.50 -22.85 32.40
C GLU A 251 27.13 -22.24 32.68
N ILE A 252 27.10 -21.36 33.69
CA ILE A 252 25.93 -20.61 34.14
C ILE A 252 26.21 -19.13 33.95
N SER A 253 25.27 -18.40 33.35
CA SER A 253 25.40 -16.96 33.11
C SER A 253 25.39 -16.14 34.41
N ASP A 254 25.78 -14.89 34.30
CA ASP A 254 25.28 -13.85 35.21
C ASP A 254 23.77 -13.63 35.01
N VAL A 255 23.15 -12.80 35.84
CA VAL A 255 21.73 -12.45 35.67
C VAL A 255 21.56 -11.63 34.39
N VAL A 256 20.68 -12.09 33.50
CA VAL A 256 20.39 -11.46 32.21
C VAL A 256 19.04 -10.77 32.27
N GLU A 257 18.99 -9.47 32.00
CA GLU A 257 17.74 -8.71 31.90
C GLU A 257 17.16 -8.80 30.48
N THR A 258 15.85 -9.03 30.40
CA THR A 258 15.06 -9.06 29.17
C THR A 258 13.72 -8.35 29.37
N PRO A 259 12.94 -8.09 28.31
CA PRO A 259 11.59 -7.54 28.46
C PRO A 259 10.63 -8.38 29.32
N PHE A 260 10.90 -9.69 29.49
CA PHE A 260 10.08 -10.59 30.29
C PHE A 260 10.48 -10.64 31.78
N GLY A 261 11.61 -10.04 32.14
CA GLY A 261 12.20 -10.12 33.47
C GLY A 261 13.65 -10.61 33.46
N TYR A 262 14.06 -11.21 34.56
CA TYR A 262 15.45 -11.62 34.80
C TYR A 262 15.66 -13.12 34.63
N HIS A 263 16.75 -13.49 33.96
CA HIS A 263 17.07 -14.86 33.63
C HIS A 263 18.42 -15.28 34.21
N ILE A 264 18.52 -16.54 34.60
CA ILE A 264 19.79 -17.26 34.73
C ILE A 264 19.78 -18.36 33.67
N ILE A 265 20.83 -18.45 32.88
CA ILE A 265 20.94 -19.36 31.75
C ILE A 265 22.04 -20.37 32.05
N LYS A 266 21.81 -21.64 31.71
CA LYS A 266 22.83 -22.68 31.73
C LYS A 266 22.85 -23.37 30.37
N VAL A 267 24.02 -23.46 29.75
CA VAL A 267 24.19 -24.24 28.52
C VAL A 267 24.53 -25.67 28.89
N ASP A 268 23.76 -26.63 28.39
CA ASP A 268 23.94 -28.05 28.65
C ASP A 268 24.73 -28.74 27.54
N ASP A 269 24.58 -28.30 26.28
CA ASP A 269 25.28 -28.87 25.12
C ASP A 269 25.39 -27.85 23.97
N ILE A 270 26.37 -28.04 23.08
CA ILE A 270 26.53 -27.26 21.84
C ILE A 270 26.67 -28.24 20.69
N LYS A 271 25.82 -28.12 19.68
CA LYS A 271 25.82 -28.97 18.50
C LYS A 271 25.66 -28.14 17.24
N ASP A 272 26.66 -28.20 16.38
CA ASP A 272 26.73 -27.40 15.14
C ASP A 272 26.53 -25.91 15.45
N ASP A 273 25.49 -25.28 14.90
CA ASP A 273 25.14 -23.87 15.14
C ASP A 273 24.03 -23.69 16.20
N GLU A 274 23.66 -24.76 16.91
CA GLU A 274 22.62 -24.76 17.94
C GLU A 274 23.21 -25.01 19.34
N ILE A 275 22.56 -24.43 20.35
CA ILE A 275 22.86 -24.70 21.76
C ILE A 275 21.64 -25.35 22.43
N LYS A 276 21.90 -26.31 23.33
CA LYS A 276 20.91 -26.78 24.29
C LYS A 276 21.09 -26.00 25.58
N ALA A 277 20.05 -25.31 26.04
CA ALA A 277 20.13 -24.55 27.28
C ALA A 277 18.90 -24.77 28.18
N SER A 278 19.12 -24.55 29.46
CA SER A 278 18.09 -24.45 30.49
C SER A 278 18.10 -23.04 31.09
N HIS A 279 16.95 -22.53 31.55
CA HIS A 279 16.90 -21.24 32.22
C HIS A 279 16.01 -21.21 33.46
N ILE A 280 16.24 -20.20 34.30
CA ILE A 280 15.34 -19.79 35.37
C ILE A 280 14.95 -18.34 35.10
N LEU A 281 13.66 -18.11 34.92
CA LEU A 281 13.06 -16.79 34.78
C LEU A 281 12.37 -16.38 36.08
N ILE A 282 12.67 -15.17 36.56
CA ILE A 282 11.79 -14.41 37.46
C ILE A 282 11.15 -13.29 36.64
N LYS A 283 9.83 -13.39 36.45
CA LYS A 283 9.09 -12.43 35.65
C LYS A 283 9.05 -11.08 36.33
N VAL A 284 9.07 -10.04 35.51
CA VAL A 284 8.85 -8.66 35.96
C VAL A 284 7.56 -8.20 35.32
N GLU A 285 6.47 -8.32 36.07
CA GLU A 285 5.15 -7.82 35.71
C GLU A 285 4.75 -6.72 36.70
N ALA A 286 3.90 -5.79 36.27
CA ALA A 286 3.43 -4.72 37.15
C ALA A 286 2.55 -5.30 38.26
N THR A 287 2.82 -4.92 39.51
CA THR A 287 1.98 -5.35 40.65
C THR A 287 0.69 -4.53 40.76
N GLU A 288 -0.23 -4.95 41.62
CA GLU A 288 -1.42 -4.16 41.97
C GLU A 288 -1.04 -2.79 42.55
N GLU A 289 0.05 -2.70 43.30
CA GLU A 289 0.58 -1.43 43.78
C GLU A 289 1.12 -0.55 42.63
N ASP A 290 1.80 -1.15 41.64
CA ASP A 290 2.27 -0.43 40.45
C ASP A 290 1.10 0.10 39.62
N ILE A 291 0.05 -0.72 39.46
CA ILE A 291 -1.20 -0.32 38.79
C ILE A 291 -1.85 0.85 39.53
N ALA A 292 -2.04 0.72 40.85
CA ALA A 292 -2.66 1.75 41.68
C ALA A 292 -1.86 3.06 41.66
N ALA A 293 -0.53 2.99 41.66
CA ALA A 293 0.32 4.17 41.59
C ALA A 293 0.20 4.90 40.24
N ASN A 294 0.14 4.17 39.12
CA ASN A 294 -0.04 4.76 37.80
C ASN A 294 -1.44 5.38 37.64
N ILE A 295 -2.49 4.73 38.15
CA ILE A 295 -3.85 5.29 38.18
C ILE A 295 -3.87 6.56 39.03
N SER A 296 -3.32 6.53 40.24
CA SER A 296 -3.30 7.71 41.13
C SER A 296 -2.53 8.90 40.53
N LEU A 297 -1.47 8.63 39.77
CA LEU A 297 -0.77 9.66 39.01
C LEU A 297 -1.67 10.24 37.92
N MET A 298 -2.37 9.41 37.15
CA MET A 298 -3.29 9.88 36.12
C MET A 298 -4.51 10.62 36.71
N GLU A 299 -4.99 10.22 37.89
CA GLU A 299 -6.02 10.95 38.65
C GLU A 299 -5.52 12.34 39.07
N ASN A 300 -4.24 12.45 39.44
CA ASN A 300 -3.63 13.76 39.70
C ASN A 300 -3.58 14.62 38.43
N VAL A 301 -3.27 14.03 37.27
CA VAL A 301 -3.30 14.74 35.98
C VAL A 301 -4.71 15.24 35.67
N LEU A 302 -5.74 14.41 35.85
CA LEU A 302 -7.14 14.84 35.69
C LEU A 302 -7.47 16.01 36.62
N ALA A 303 -7.14 15.93 37.90
CA ALA A 303 -7.44 17.00 38.86
C ALA A 303 -6.75 18.33 38.48
N LYS A 304 -5.60 18.28 37.81
CA LYS A 304 -4.90 19.45 37.28
C LYS A 304 -5.58 20.01 36.04
N LEU A 305 -6.02 19.14 35.13
CA LEU A 305 -6.82 19.54 33.95
C LEU A 305 -8.13 20.20 34.39
N ASP A 306 -8.85 19.61 35.35
CA ASP A 306 -10.08 20.17 35.93
C ASP A 306 -9.85 21.53 36.61
N ALA A 307 -8.64 21.75 37.16
CA ALA A 307 -8.23 23.03 37.72
C ALA A 307 -7.83 24.08 36.66
N GLY A 308 -7.85 23.71 35.38
CA GLY A 308 -7.52 24.57 34.24
C GLY A 308 -6.02 24.67 33.95
N GLU A 309 -5.20 23.71 34.40
CA GLU A 309 -3.81 23.61 33.93
C GLU A 309 -3.76 23.26 32.44
N ASP A 310 -2.74 23.77 31.74
CA ASP A 310 -2.61 23.60 30.30
C ASP A 310 -2.34 22.13 29.92
N PHE A 311 -3.16 21.59 29.02
CA PHE A 311 -3.05 20.21 28.57
C PHE A 311 -1.69 19.91 27.95
N SER A 312 -1.14 20.84 27.18
CA SER A 312 0.14 20.65 26.47
C SER A 312 1.31 20.54 27.45
N GLU A 313 1.34 21.33 28.51
CA GLU A 313 2.34 21.23 29.57
C GLU A 313 2.22 19.93 30.38
N LEU A 314 1.00 19.49 30.67
CA LEU A 314 0.76 18.20 31.34
C LEU A 314 1.15 17.02 30.45
N ALA A 315 0.82 17.06 29.16
CA ALA A 315 1.22 16.04 28.21
C ALA A 315 2.75 15.91 28.09
N LYS A 316 3.47 17.04 27.96
CA LYS A 316 4.94 17.05 27.94
C LYS A 316 5.56 16.48 29.21
N THR A 317 4.89 16.63 30.35
CA THR A 317 5.42 16.23 31.66
C THR A 317 5.11 14.77 32.00
N TYR A 318 3.90 14.31 31.68
CA TYR A 318 3.35 13.05 32.20
C TYR A 318 3.12 11.97 31.14
N SER A 319 2.99 12.35 29.86
CA SER A 319 2.78 11.38 28.78
C SER A 319 4.06 10.61 28.49
N GLN A 320 3.92 9.30 28.27
CA GLN A 320 4.98 8.38 27.85
C GLN A 320 4.95 8.08 26.35
N ASP A 321 4.00 8.67 25.61
CA ASP A 321 4.09 8.71 24.15
C ASP A 321 4.96 9.90 23.74
N ASP A 322 6.27 9.65 23.60
CA ASP A 322 7.26 10.65 23.21
C ASP A 322 6.89 11.41 21.92
N SER A 323 6.21 10.74 20.99
CA SER A 323 5.90 11.30 19.67
C SER A 323 4.88 12.45 19.72
N THR A 324 3.90 12.35 20.62
CA THR A 324 2.89 13.40 20.86
C THR A 324 3.26 14.29 22.03
N ALA A 325 3.90 13.77 23.08
CA ALA A 325 4.30 14.53 24.26
C ALA A 325 5.12 15.77 23.90
N VAL A 326 6.12 15.63 23.02
CA VAL A 326 6.95 16.77 22.55
C VAL A 326 6.16 17.84 21.79
N LYS A 327 4.99 17.47 21.25
CA LYS A 327 4.04 18.36 20.56
C LYS A 327 2.91 18.82 21.47
N GLY A 328 3.03 18.67 22.79
CA GLY A 328 1.97 19.04 23.72
C GLY A 328 0.81 18.04 23.78
N GLY A 329 1.08 16.77 23.49
CA GLY A 329 0.07 15.72 23.42
C GLY A 329 -0.82 15.80 22.19
N VAL A 330 -0.54 16.69 21.23
CA VAL A 330 -1.34 16.81 20.01
C VAL A 330 -1.15 15.58 19.13
N VAL A 331 -2.24 14.86 18.91
CA VAL A 331 -2.30 13.66 18.06
C VAL A 331 -2.47 14.07 16.60
N GLY A 332 -3.28 15.09 16.35
CA GLY A 332 -3.56 15.59 15.01
C GLY A 332 -4.90 16.33 14.94
N GLU A 333 -5.25 16.71 13.72
CA GLU A 333 -6.47 17.45 13.39
C GLU A 333 -7.37 16.52 12.57
N PHE A 334 -8.61 16.29 13.03
CA PHE A 334 -9.52 15.32 12.44
C PHE A 334 -10.92 15.92 12.24
N THR A 335 -11.65 15.44 11.24
CA THR A 335 -13.11 15.61 11.21
C THR A 335 -13.75 14.59 12.15
N GLU A 336 -14.95 14.84 12.66
CA GLU A 336 -15.62 13.91 13.58
C GLU A 336 -15.80 12.49 13.00
N ASP A 337 -16.01 12.38 11.69
CA ASP A 337 -16.15 11.10 10.99
C ASP A 337 -14.81 10.37 10.79
N THR A 338 -13.67 11.06 10.96
CA THR A 338 -12.32 10.52 10.76
C THR A 338 -11.52 10.36 12.06
N PHE A 339 -12.17 10.49 13.22
CA PHE A 339 -11.54 10.17 14.50
C PHE A 339 -10.96 8.74 14.49
N PRO A 340 -9.72 8.52 14.99
CA PRO A 340 -9.18 7.18 15.05
C PRO A 340 -10.03 6.27 15.95
N GLU A 341 -10.14 4.99 15.61
CA GLU A 341 -11.09 4.06 16.26
C GLU A 341 -10.96 4.01 17.79
N LEU A 342 -9.71 4.04 18.29
CA LEU A 342 -9.41 4.06 19.73
C LEU A 342 -10.02 5.27 20.45
N PHE A 343 -10.18 6.40 19.76
CA PHE A 343 -10.64 7.65 20.33
C PHE A 343 -12.15 7.80 20.25
N LYS A 344 -12.76 7.26 19.20
CA LYS A 344 -14.13 7.59 18.76
C LYS A 344 -15.17 7.41 19.86
N GLU A 345 -15.21 6.26 20.52
CA GLU A 345 -16.22 5.98 21.55
C GLU A 345 -16.16 6.99 22.71
N TYR A 346 -14.97 7.47 23.05
CA TYR A 346 -14.76 8.36 24.18
C TYR A 346 -14.93 9.82 23.79
N LEU A 347 -14.43 10.22 22.61
CA LEU A 347 -14.52 11.58 22.12
C LEU A 347 -15.94 11.98 21.72
N ASP A 348 -16.79 11.04 21.29
CA ASP A 348 -18.20 11.31 21.01
C ASP A 348 -18.98 11.77 22.26
N LYS A 349 -18.45 11.51 23.46
CA LYS A 349 -19.09 11.81 24.75
C LYS A 349 -18.68 13.16 25.35
N ILE A 350 -17.70 13.85 24.77
CA ILE A 350 -17.14 15.10 25.30
C ILE A 350 -17.23 16.25 24.28
N GLU A 351 -17.31 17.47 24.79
CA GLU A 351 -17.32 18.70 23.99
C GLU A 351 -15.90 19.22 23.73
N ILE A 352 -15.78 20.27 22.91
CA ILE A 352 -14.51 20.97 22.67
C ILE A 352 -14.03 21.61 23.99
N GLU A 353 -12.71 21.66 24.19
CA GLU A 353 -12.02 22.06 25.43
C GLU A 353 -12.28 21.13 26.63
N GLN A 354 -12.82 19.93 26.41
CA GLN A 354 -12.98 18.91 27.43
C GLN A 354 -12.04 17.73 27.22
N HIS A 355 -11.84 16.96 28.29
CA HIS A 355 -11.11 15.69 28.30
C HIS A 355 -11.99 14.56 28.80
N THR A 356 -11.56 13.33 28.53
CA THR A 356 -12.17 12.11 29.05
C THR A 356 -11.75 11.88 30.51
N ASP A 357 -12.42 10.93 31.17
CA ASP A 357 -11.84 10.26 32.34
C ASP A 357 -10.64 9.39 31.93
N ILE A 358 -10.01 8.71 32.90
CA ILE A 358 -8.95 7.74 32.63
C ILE A 358 -9.55 6.53 31.91
N ILE A 359 -9.03 6.26 30.72
CA ILE A 359 -9.38 5.10 29.91
C ILE A 359 -8.27 4.08 30.06
N ARG A 360 -8.62 2.81 30.32
CA ARG A 360 -7.65 1.72 30.43
C ARG A 360 -7.86 0.73 29.29
N GLU A 361 -6.86 0.59 28.44
CA GLU A 361 -6.77 -0.46 27.43
C GLU A 361 -5.55 -1.31 27.72
N ASP A 362 -5.79 -2.52 28.24
CA ASP A 362 -4.76 -3.47 28.69
C ASP A 362 -3.79 -2.87 29.72
N VAL A 363 -2.53 -2.66 29.34
CA VAL A 363 -1.48 -2.05 30.16
C VAL A 363 -1.39 -0.53 29.97
N ASN A 364 -2.19 0.08 29.08
CA ASN A 364 -2.11 1.51 28.80
C ASN A 364 -3.27 2.26 29.45
N LEU A 365 -2.93 3.43 30.01
CA LEU A 365 -3.86 4.42 30.54
C LEU A 365 -3.84 5.64 29.62
N TYR A 366 -5.01 6.16 29.28
CA TYR A 366 -5.17 7.31 28.40
C TYR A 366 -6.05 8.37 29.05
N ILE A 367 -5.75 9.63 28.77
CA ILE A 367 -6.67 10.75 28.84
C ILE A 367 -6.69 11.37 27.43
N PHE A 368 -7.86 11.37 26.79
CA PHE A 368 -8.04 12.02 25.50
C PHE A 368 -8.72 13.38 25.70
N ALA A 369 -8.47 14.32 24.79
CA ALA A 369 -9.10 15.63 24.82
C ALA A 369 -9.47 16.13 23.43
N LYS A 370 -10.57 16.87 23.33
CA LYS A 370 -10.85 17.75 22.19
C LYS A 370 -10.26 19.11 22.54
N LEU A 371 -9.08 19.43 22.04
CA LEU A 371 -8.34 20.61 22.47
C LEU A 371 -9.00 21.90 21.97
N ARG A 372 -9.27 21.95 20.66
CA ARG A 372 -9.93 23.10 20.04
C ARG A 372 -10.54 22.73 18.70
N LYS A 373 -11.48 23.57 18.29
CA LYS A 373 -12.06 23.55 16.95
C LYS A 373 -11.25 24.45 16.01
N ILE A 374 -11.02 23.96 14.81
CA ILE A 374 -10.39 24.67 13.72
C ILE A 374 -11.47 24.92 12.69
N GLU A 375 -11.84 26.20 12.57
CA GLU A 375 -12.88 26.64 11.64
C GLU A 375 -12.51 26.32 10.18
N SER A 376 -13.53 26.09 9.37
CA SER A 376 -13.34 25.91 7.94
C SER A 376 -12.69 27.15 7.34
N ARG A 377 -11.63 26.92 6.58
CA ARG A 377 -10.87 27.98 5.88
C ARG A 377 -10.33 27.45 4.56
N PRO A 378 -9.96 28.31 3.61
CA PRO A 378 -9.17 27.87 2.47
C PRO A 378 -7.88 27.18 2.93
N TYR A 379 -7.42 26.20 2.15
CA TYR A 379 -6.10 25.61 2.35
C TYR A 379 -5.03 26.68 2.13
N GLU A 380 -4.00 26.66 2.97
CA GLU A 380 -2.82 27.50 2.77
C GLU A 380 -1.95 26.91 1.65
N TYR A 381 -1.22 27.79 0.95
CA TYR A 381 -0.33 27.39 -0.15
C TYR A 381 0.58 26.20 0.22
N GLN A 382 1.19 26.25 1.41
CA GLN A 382 2.12 25.22 1.86
C GLN A 382 1.43 23.88 2.18
N GLU A 383 0.16 23.89 2.60
CA GLU A 383 -0.59 22.67 2.95
C GLU A 383 -0.89 21.82 1.72
N ILE A 384 -0.99 22.44 0.54
CA ILE A 384 -1.38 21.77 -0.71
C ILE A 384 -0.35 21.95 -1.84
N TYR A 385 0.84 22.45 -1.54
CA TYR A 385 1.88 22.76 -2.54
C TYR A 385 2.17 21.60 -3.50
N ASP A 386 2.44 20.40 -2.98
CA ASP A 386 2.79 19.24 -3.82
C ASP A 386 1.64 18.87 -4.77
N LYS A 387 0.41 18.89 -4.25
CA LYS A 387 -0.81 18.62 -5.03
C LYS A 387 -1.02 19.70 -6.10
N LEU A 388 -0.82 20.97 -5.76
CA LEU A 388 -0.91 22.07 -6.72
C LEU A 388 0.13 21.91 -7.82
N ARG A 389 1.38 21.58 -7.45
CA ARG A 389 2.47 21.35 -8.39
C ARG A 389 2.14 20.22 -9.37
N GLU A 390 1.56 19.12 -8.90
CA GLU A 390 1.08 18.03 -9.76
C GLU A 390 -0.03 18.49 -10.72
N LEU A 391 -0.98 19.30 -10.25
CA LEU A 391 -2.03 19.87 -11.10
C LEU A 391 -1.45 20.81 -12.17
N VAL A 392 -0.47 21.65 -11.81
CA VAL A 392 0.23 22.51 -12.79
C VAL A 392 0.99 21.67 -13.82
N ILE A 393 1.66 20.59 -13.39
CA ILE A 393 2.31 19.65 -14.32
C ILE A 393 1.28 19.04 -15.26
N SER A 394 0.17 18.52 -14.73
CA SER A 394 -0.88 17.88 -15.53
C SER A 394 -1.51 18.85 -16.53
N LYS A 395 -1.78 20.09 -16.12
CA LYS A 395 -2.28 21.14 -17.01
C LYS A 395 -1.30 21.43 -18.15
N LYS A 396 -0.01 21.59 -17.84
CA LYS A 396 1.04 21.79 -18.84
C LYS A 396 1.22 20.59 -19.76
N GLU A 397 1.16 19.37 -19.24
CA GLU A 397 1.19 18.14 -20.03
C GLU A 397 0.06 18.14 -21.06
N SER A 398 -1.16 18.45 -20.63
CA SER A 398 -2.34 18.51 -21.51
C SER A 398 -2.17 19.59 -22.60
N GLU A 399 -1.79 20.81 -22.23
CA GLU A 399 -1.61 21.92 -23.18
C GLU A 399 -0.50 21.64 -24.21
N LEU A 400 0.62 21.05 -23.77
CA LEU A 400 1.70 20.66 -24.67
C LEU A 400 1.30 19.50 -25.58
N TYR A 401 0.62 18.48 -25.05
CA TYR A 401 0.11 17.35 -25.82
C TYR A 401 -0.85 17.82 -26.92
N GLU A 402 -1.87 18.61 -26.58
CA GLU A 402 -2.84 19.13 -27.55
C GLU A 402 -2.18 19.93 -28.67
N ASN A 403 -1.26 20.84 -28.31
CA ASN A 403 -0.53 21.63 -29.29
C ASN A 403 0.37 20.77 -30.18
N TRP A 404 1.06 19.78 -29.60
CA TRP A 404 1.93 18.87 -30.32
C TRP A 404 1.15 18.00 -31.30
N ILE A 405 0.06 17.38 -30.86
CA ILE A 405 -0.83 16.58 -31.71
C ILE A 405 -1.44 17.43 -32.83
N LYS A 406 -1.92 18.63 -32.53
CA LYS A 406 -2.46 19.54 -33.54
C LYS A 406 -1.43 19.85 -34.63
N ASN A 407 -0.16 20.06 -34.23
CA ASN A 407 0.93 20.26 -35.18
C ASN A 407 1.24 18.97 -35.98
N LEU A 408 1.20 17.79 -35.36
CA LEU A 408 1.38 16.53 -36.08
C LEU A 408 0.30 16.30 -37.12
N VAL A 409 -0.97 16.54 -36.77
CA VAL A 409 -2.11 16.43 -37.70
C VAL A 409 -1.95 17.41 -38.87
N GLN A 410 -1.58 18.67 -38.62
CA GLN A 410 -1.39 19.67 -39.67
C GLN A 410 -0.23 19.36 -40.63
N ASN A 411 0.82 18.72 -40.13
CA ASN A 411 2.01 18.38 -40.93
C ASN A 411 1.93 16.98 -41.56
N SER A 412 0.83 16.26 -41.36
CA SER A 412 0.61 14.91 -41.85
C SER A 412 -0.58 14.85 -42.80
N TYR A 413 -0.59 13.85 -43.68
CA TYR A 413 -1.75 13.60 -44.53
C TYR A 413 -2.81 12.81 -43.75
N VAL A 414 -3.91 13.47 -43.38
CA VAL A 414 -5.06 12.86 -42.72
C VAL A 414 -6.31 13.10 -43.56
N GLU A 415 -6.99 12.04 -43.99
CA GLU A 415 -8.25 12.10 -44.71
C GLU A 415 -9.29 11.27 -43.95
N ILE A 416 -10.34 11.90 -43.41
CA ILE A 416 -11.44 11.23 -42.74
C ILE A 416 -12.56 10.99 -43.76
N LEU A 417 -12.95 9.72 -43.92
CA LEU A 417 -13.98 9.23 -44.85
C LEU A 417 -15.24 8.73 -44.13
N LEU A 418 -15.28 8.82 -42.80
CA LEU A 418 -16.46 8.54 -41.99
C LEU A 418 -17.56 9.56 -42.34
N GLU A 419 -18.76 9.07 -42.66
CA GLU A 419 -19.90 9.94 -42.92
C GLU A 419 -20.34 10.61 -41.61
N LYS A 420 -20.47 11.95 -41.64
CA LYS A 420 -20.86 12.76 -40.47
C LYS A 420 -22.28 12.52 -40.02
#